data_AF-A0A966T038-F1
#
_entry.id   AF-A0A966T038-F1
#
_cell.length_a   1.000
_cell.length_b   1.000
_cell.length_c   1.000
_cell.angle_alpha   90.00
_cell.angle_beta   90.00
_cell.angle_gamma   90.00
#
_symmetry.space_group_name_H-M   'P 1'
#
loop_
_entity.id
_entity.type
_entity.pdbx_description
1 polymer ?
#
loop_
_entity_poly.entity_id
_entity_poly.type
_entity_poly.pdbx_seq_one_letter_code
_entity_poly.pdbx_strand_id
1 'polypeptide(L)' 'RWISQHGLALNVDVALEGFRHVVPCGIADRPVARLRDWRPELRSPALRQPLLEAFSRRFGLRLRPPQPPEALQGW' A
#
# COMPACT_ATOMS: atom_id res chain seq x y z
N ARG A 1 -1.87 -21.20 9.43
CA ARG A 1 -0.41 -21.39 9.68
C ARG A 1 0.28 -21.31 8.32
N TRP A 2 1.43 -20.62 8.18
CA TRP A 2 2.14 -20.37 6.90
C TRP A 2 1.44 -19.46 5.88
N ILE A 3 0.52 -18.62 6.35
CA ILE A 3 -0.16 -17.59 5.53
C ILE A 3 0.06 -16.26 6.25
N SER A 4 0.58 -15.26 5.54
CA SER A 4 0.71 -13.89 6.07
C SER A 4 -0.66 -13.24 6.24
N GLN A 5 -0.80 -12.42 7.28
CA GLN A 5 -2.03 -11.66 7.57
C GLN A 5 -1.73 -10.15 7.55
N HIS A 6 -2.78 -9.33 7.50
CA HIS A 6 -2.71 -7.87 7.27
C HIS A 6 -2.19 -7.51 5.88
N GLY A 7 -1.37 -6.46 5.78
CA GLY A 7 -0.89 -5.96 4.52
C GLY A 7 -0.05 -4.71 4.68
N LEU A 8 -0.15 -3.82 3.71
CA LEU A 8 0.58 -2.57 3.63
C LEU A 8 -0.39 -1.39 3.55
N ALA A 9 -0.02 -0.28 4.19
CA ALA A 9 -0.71 1.00 4.08
C ALA A 9 0.26 2.00 3.45
N LEU A 10 0.04 2.34 2.18
CA LEU A 10 0.89 3.23 1.42
C LEU A 10 0.25 4.60 1.30
N ASN A 11 0.88 5.63 1.88
CA ASN A 11 0.42 7.01 1.75
C ASN A 11 0.65 7.51 0.32
N VAL A 12 -0.42 7.65 -0.48
CA VAL A 12 -0.31 8.16 -1.85
C VAL A 12 -0.63 9.64 -1.91
N ASP A 13 -1.90 9.98 -1.68
CA ASP A 13 -2.43 11.33 -1.79
C ASP A 13 -3.26 11.79 -0.59
N VAL A 14 -3.13 11.07 0.52
CA VAL A 14 -3.80 11.30 1.79
C VAL A 14 -3.35 12.59 2.49
N ALA A 15 -4.23 13.12 3.34
CA ALA A 15 -3.90 14.12 4.36
C ALA A 15 -2.98 13.48 5.42
N LEU A 16 -1.96 14.21 5.90
CA LEU A 16 -0.95 13.69 6.84
C LEU A 16 -1.14 14.22 8.27
N GLU A 17 -2.08 15.14 8.49
CA GLU A 17 -2.35 15.83 9.74
C GLU A 17 -2.65 14.83 10.87
N GLY A 18 -3.34 13.73 10.56
CA GLY A 18 -3.65 12.68 11.53
C GLY A 18 -2.41 12.05 12.18
N PHE A 19 -1.28 11.97 11.46
CA PHE A 19 -0.04 11.40 12.00
C PHE A 19 0.60 12.28 13.08
N ARG A 20 0.20 13.55 13.22
CA ARG A 20 0.69 14.46 14.27
C ARG A 20 0.19 14.07 15.67
N HIS A 21 -0.83 13.23 15.75
CA HIS A 21 -1.46 12.83 17.00
C HIS A 21 -0.94 11.49 17.56
N VAL A 22 0.01 10.87 16.89
CA VAL A 22 0.62 9.58 17.28
C VAL A 22 2.13 9.64 17.09
N VAL A 23 2.86 8.66 17.63
CA VAL A 23 4.28 8.41 17.28
C VAL A 23 4.30 7.25 16.27
N PRO A 24 4.29 7.52 14.95
CA PRO A 24 4.12 6.49 13.93
C PRO A 24 5.27 5.49 13.97
N CYS A 25 4.96 4.20 14.04
CA CYS A 25 5.96 3.13 14.15
C CYS A 25 6.94 3.29 15.33
N GLY A 26 6.63 4.13 16.34
CA GLY A 26 7.54 4.47 17.44
C GLY A 26 8.68 5.42 17.07
N ILE A 27 8.67 6.02 15.87
CA ILE A 27 9.71 6.92 15.36
C ILE A 27 9.27 8.36 15.58
N ALA A 28 9.94 9.07 16.50
CA ALA A 28 9.55 10.44 16.89
C ALA A 28 10.32 11.54 16.13
N ASP A 29 11.49 11.24 15.58
CA ASP A 29 12.43 12.20 14.99
C ASP A 29 12.37 12.24 13.46
N ARG A 30 11.44 11.53 12.83
CA ARG A 30 11.26 11.51 11.38
C ARG A 30 9.82 11.76 10.97
N PRO A 31 9.57 12.66 10.01
CA PRO A 31 8.22 12.91 9.51
C PRO A 31 7.73 11.75 8.63
N VAL A 32 6.41 11.60 8.57
CA VAL A 32 5.74 10.73 7.59
C VAL A 32 5.54 11.50 6.30
N ALA A 33 5.61 10.81 5.16
CA ALA A 33 5.44 11.40 3.83
C ALA A 33 4.39 10.63 3.02
N ARG A 34 4.09 11.14 1.82
CA ARG A 34 3.21 10.52 0.83
C ARG A 34 3.81 10.61 -0.57
N LEU A 35 3.48 9.66 -1.44
CA LEU A 35 4.10 9.55 -2.76
C LEU A 35 3.89 10.78 -3.64
N ARG A 36 2.73 11.44 -3.55
CA ARG A 36 2.43 12.62 -4.39
C ARG A 36 3.33 13.81 -4.13
N ASP A 37 4.05 13.85 -3.01
CA ASP A 37 4.98 14.95 -2.72
C ASP A 37 6.25 14.85 -3.58
N TRP A 38 6.57 13.66 -4.09
CA TRP A 38 7.70 13.42 -5.02
C TRP A 38 7.25 13.13 -6.44
N ARG A 39 6.07 12.54 -6.61
CA ARG A 39 5.47 12.17 -7.91
C ARG A 39 4.05 12.74 -7.98
N PRO A 40 3.87 14.04 -8.28
CA PRO A 40 2.58 14.73 -8.22
C PRO A 40 1.47 14.11 -9.09
N GLU A 41 1.86 13.36 -10.13
CA GLU A 41 0.97 12.62 -11.01
C GLU A 41 0.33 11.39 -10.36
N LEU A 42 0.89 10.88 -9.25
CA LEU A 42 0.38 9.69 -8.58
C LEU A 42 -0.82 10.03 -7.69
N ARG A 43 -1.89 9.26 -7.90
CA ARG A 43 -3.13 9.28 -7.11
C ARG A 43 -3.51 7.87 -6.72
N SER A 44 -4.21 7.71 -5.58
CA SER A 44 -4.57 6.39 -5.06
C SER A 44 -5.24 5.47 -6.11
N PRO A 45 -6.19 5.94 -6.95
CA PRO A 45 -6.83 5.09 -7.97
C PRO A 45 -5.86 4.54 -9.03
N ALA A 46 -4.79 5.27 -9.35
CA ALA A 46 -3.83 4.88 -10.37
C ALA A 46 -2.71 3.96 -9.85
N LEU A 47 -2.58 3.79 -8.53
CA LEU A 47 -1.47 3.06 -7.93
C LEU A 47 -1.60 1.53 -8.04
N ARG A 48 -2.82 1.02 -8.24
CA ARG A 48 -3.08 -0.43 -8.20
C ARG A 48 -2.19 -1.22 -9.16
N GLN A 49 -2.07 -0.78 -10.42
CA GLN A 49 -1.27 -1.52 -11.42
C GLN A 49 0.24 -1.46 -11.12
N PRO A 50 0.87 -0.30 -10.89
CA PRO A 50 2.27 -0.23 -10.50
C PRO A 50 2.61 -1.07 -9.25
N LEU A 51 1.71 -1.10 -8.26
CA LEU A 51 1.91 -1.90 -7.05
C LEU A 51 1.93 -3.41 -7.37
N LEU A 52 0.99 -3.89 -8.20
CA LEU A 52 0.95 -5.29 -8.63
C LEU A 52 2.18 -5.67 -9.45
N GLU A 53 2.64 -4.80 -10.35
CA GLU A 53 3.87 -5.02 -11.12
C GLU A 53 5.11 -5.09 -10.23
N ALA A 54 5.25 -4.16 -9.28
CA ALA A 54 6.35 -4.17 -8.32
C ALA A 54 6.34 -5.42 -7.44
N PHE A 55 5.15 -5.84 -6.97
CA PHE A 55 4.97 -7.05 -6.18
C PHE A 55 5.35 -8.30 -6.97
N SER A 56 4.79 -8.44 -8.19
CA SER A 56 5.08 -9.53 -9.11
C SER A 56 6.58 -9.68 -9.36
N ARG A 57 7.27 -8.57 -9.67
CA ARG A 57 8.72 -8.54 -9.89
C ARG A 57 9.51 -8.89 -8.62
N ARG A 58 9.14 -8.36 -7.45
CA ARG A 58 9.88 -8.56 -6.19
C ARG A 58 9.84 -10.01 -5.70
N PHE A 59 8.72 -10.70 -5.95
CA PHE A 59 8.49 -12.07 -5.50
C PHE A 59 8.65 -13.12 -6.62
N GLY A 60 8.93 -12.70 -7.87
CA GLY A 60 9.08 -13.62 -9.00
C GLY A 60 7.79 -14.36 -9.35
N LEU A 61 6.65 -13.68 -9.24
CA LEU A 61 5.33 -14.28 -9.42
C LEU A 61 4.76 -14.01 -10.82
N ARG A 62 3.80 -14.83 -11.25
CA ARG A 62 2.87 -14.49 -12.33
C ARG A 62 1.50 -14.27 -11.72
N LEU A 63 1.03 -13.03 -11.71
CA LEU A 63 -0.29 -12.70 -11.19
C LEU A 63 -1.37 -13.16 -12.16
N ARG A 64 -2.49 -13.66 -11.61
CA ARG A 64 -3.71 -13.98 -12.35
C ARG A 64 -4.92 -13.45 -11.59
N PRO A 65 -6.07 -13.23 -12.26
CA PRO A 65 -7.31 -12.96 -11.57
C PRO A 65 -7.65 -14.08 -10.56
N PRO A 66 -8.29 -13.75 -9.42
CA PRO A 66 -8.78 -14.76 -8.49
C PRO A 66 -9.94 -15.54 -9.10
N GLN A 67 -10.05 -16.82 -8.74
CA GLN A 67 -11.23 -17.65 -8.98
C GLN A 67 -12.33 -17.30 -7.95
N PRO A 68 -13.60 -17.64 -8.20
CA PRO A 68 -14.70 -17.32 -7.26
C PRO A 68 -14.45 -17.70 -5.78
N PRO A 69 -13.89 -18.89 -5.44
CA PRO A 69 -13.59 -19.22 -4.05
C PRO A 69 -12.38 -18.48 -3.45
N GLU A 70 -11.58 -17.82 -4.29
CA GLU A 70 -10.40 -17.03 -3.88
C GLU A 70 -10.73 -15.53 -3.71
N ALA A 71 -11.95 -15.11 -4.05
CA ALA A 71 -12.38 -13.73 -3.89
C ALA A 71 -12.56 -13.38 -2.41
N LEU A 72 -12.04 -12.21 -2.01
CA LEU A 72 -12.28 -11.67 -0.68
C LEU A 72 -13.73 -11.22 -0.58
N GLN A 73 -14.51 -11.85 0.29
CA GLN A 73 -15.90 -11.47 0.51
C GLN A 73 -15.97 -10.12 1.25
N GLY A 74 -16.77 -9.18 0.73
CA GLY A 74 -17.04 -7.90 1.37
C GLY A 74 -16.06 -6.76 1.09
N TRP A 75 -15.24 -6.86 0.03
CA TRP A 75 -14.30 -5.82 -0.42
C TRP A 75 -14.45 -5.54 -1.92
#